data_AF-A0A9D6Q4B4-F1
#
_entry.id   AF-A0A9D6Q4B4-F1
#
_cell.length_a   1.000
_cell.length_b   1.000
_cell.length_c   1.000
_cell.angle_alpha   90.00
_cell.angle_beta   90.00
_cell.angle_gamma   90.00
#
_symmetry.space_group_name_H-M   'P 1'
#
loop_
_entity.id
_entity.type
_entity.pdbx_description
1 polymer ?
#
loop_
_entity_poly.entity_id
_entity_poly.type
_entity_poly.pdbx_seq_one_letter_code
_entity_poly.pdbx_strand_id
1 'polypeptide(L)'
;MTAQSSMKLENANYERVILALERLLASNSNYCHCMRCRLDATAIALNGLPPRYFITPSPMEIDELASSWLMVEATVLQALERVSQYPHHDKAEKIVDENIKKLSEKLKERELK
;
A
#
# COMPACT_ATOMS: atom_id res chain seq x y z
N MET A 1 -31.87 -3.55 19.54
CA MET A 1 -30.77 -2.80 18.89
C MET A 1 -29.98 -3.84 18.11
N THR A 2 -30.05 -3.75 16.78
CA THR A 2 -29.76 -4.85 15.86
C THR A 2 -28.27 -5.17 15.79
N ALA A 3 -27.94 -6.45 15.68
CA ALA A 3 -26.59 -7.05 15.64
C ALA A 3 -25.70 -6.60 14.44
N GLN A 4 -26.03 -5.48 13.80
CA GLN A 4 -25.45 -5.02 12.55
C GLN A 4 -24.16 -4.20 12.73
N SER A 5 -23.77 -3.90 13.98
CA SER A 5 -22.66 -2.99 14.28
C SER A 5 -21.27 -3.64 14.32
N SER A 6 -21.12 -4.95 14.09
CA SER A 6 -19.82 -5.65 14.21
C SER A 6 -19.35 -6.45 12.98
N MET A 7 -20.05 -6.34 11.85
CA MET A 7 -19.68 -7.03 10.61
C MET A 7 -19.03 -6.05 9.63
N LYS A 8 -17.77 -6.33 9.25
CA LYS A 8 -17.00 -5.52 8.30
C LYS A 8 -16.67 -6.35 7.06
N LEU A 9 -17.03 -5.83 5.87
CA LEU A 9 -16.65 -6.41 4.58
C LEU A 9 -15.25 -5.93 4.22
N GLU A 10 -14.31 -6.84 4.00
CA GLU A 10 -12.91 -6.49 3.68
C GLU A 10 -12.36 -7.35 2.55
N ASN A 11 -11.36 -6.82 1.83
CA ASN A 11 -10.65 -7.55 0.78
C ASN A 11 -9.45 -8.29 1.40
N ALA A 12 -9.37 -9.60 1.19
CA ALA A 12 -8.32 -10.44 1.77
C ALA A 12 -6.91 -10.07 1.32
N ASN A 13 -6.76 -9.47 0.15
CA ASN A 13 -5.46 -9.05 -0.35
C ASN A 13 -4.98 -7.71 0.24
N TYR A 14 -5.85 -6.93 0.92
CA TYR A 14 -5.55 -5.56 1.32
C TYR A 14 -4.26 -5.45 2.15
N GLU A 15 -4.16 -6.19 3.25
CA GLU A 15 -2.98 -6.14 4.11
C GLU A 15 -1.71 -6.60 3.39
N ARG A 16 -1.78 -7.67 2.59
CA ARG A 16 -0.61 -8.12 1.80
C ARG A 16 -0.17 -7.06 0.78
N VAL A 17 -1.12 -6.37 0.14
CA VAL A 17 -0.83 -5.27 -0.80
C VAL A 17 -0.14 -4.11 -0.08
N ILE A 18 -0.64 -3.68 1.07
CA ILE A 18 -0.03 -2.60 1.85
C ILE A 18 1.40 -2.99 2.28
N LEU A 19 1.60 -4.20 2.79
CA LEU A 19 2.92 -4.67 3.20
C LEU A 19 3.91 -4.77 2.02
N ALA A 20 3.47 -5.26 0.87
CA ALA A 20 4.30 -5.32 -0.34
C ALA A 20 4.64 -3.90 -0.84
N LEU A 21 3.67 -2.98 -0.82
CA LEU A 21 3.87 -1.58 -1.21
C LEU A 21 4.93 -0.91 -0.34
N GLU A 22 4.84 -1.00 0.98
CA GLU A 22 5.85 -0.41 1.88
C GLU A 22 7.24 -0.99 1.65
N ARG A 23 7.36 -2.31 1.46
CA ARG A 23 8.63 -2.97 1.19
C ARG A 23 9.26 -2.50 -0.12
N LEU A 24 8.47 -2.40 -1.19
CA LEU A 24 8.94 -1.95 -2.50
C LEU A 24 9.30 -0.46 -2.50
N LEU A 25 8.53 0.37 -1.82
CA LEU A 25 8.84 1.79 -1.64
C LEU A 25 10.08 2.02 -0.77
N ALA A 26 10.31 1.19 0.25
CA ALA A 26 11.51 1.27 1.09
C ALA A 26 12.78 0.83 0.35
N SER A 27 12.66 -0.14 -0.56
CA SER A 27 13.79 -0.69 -1.32
C SER A 27 14.11 0.08 -2.60
N ASN A 28 13.19 0.92 -3.10
CA ASN A 28 13.36 1.63 -4.36
C ASN A 28 12.95 3.11 -4.26
N SER A 29 13.94 4.00 -4.29
CA SER A 29 13.75 5.45 -4.17
C SER A 29 13.20 6.11 -5.43
N ASN A 30 13.06 5.39 -6.56
CA ASN A 30 12.56 5.94 -7.81
C ASN A 30 11.05 6.18 -7.82
N TYR A 31 10.31 5.53 -6.92
CA TYR A 31 8.88 5.72 -6.78
C TYR A 31 8.56 6.91 -5.86
N CYS A 32 7.43 7.56 -6.09
CA CYS A 32 6.93 8.62 -5.22
C CYS A 32 6.21 8.02 -4.00
N HIS A 33 6.40 8.60 -2.81
CA HIS A 33 5.84 8.08 -1.56
C HIS A 33 4.68 8.94 -1.05
N CYS A 34 4.22 9.91 -1.84
CA CYS A 34 3.07 10.73 -1.46
C CYS A 34 1.82 9.84 -1.31
N MET A 35 0.89 10.27 -0.46
CA MET A 35 -0.32 9.50 -0.16
C MET A 35 -1.14 9.22 -1.43
N ARG A 36 -1.21 10.17 -2.37
CA ARG A 36 -1.93 10.00 -3.62
C ARG A 36 -1.36 8.85 -4.47
N CYS A 37 -0.04 8.81 -4.68
CA CYS A 37 0.63 7.71 -5.38
C CYS A 37 0.41 6.36 -4.71
N ARG A 38 0.52 6.32 -3.39
CA ARG A 38 0.32 5.11 -2.59
C ARG A 38 -1.09 4.55 -2.77
N LEU A 39 -2.10 5.42 -2.70
CA LEU A 39 -3.50 5.04 -2.88
C LEU A 39 -3.79 4.60 -4.31
N ASP A 40 -3.28 5.32 -5.31
CA ASP A 40 -3.45 4.97 -6.72
C ASP A 40 -2.81 3.60 -7.01
N ALA A 41 -1.59 3.34 -6.53
CA ALA A 41 -0.92 2.05 -6.71
C ALA A 41 -1.67 0.93 -5.97
N THR A 42 -2.15 1.19 -4.74
CA THR A 42 -2.96 0.23 -3.97
C THR A 42 -4.25 -0.14 -4.72
N ALA A 43 -4.97 0.85 -5.25
CA ALA A 43 -6.21 0.63 -5.98
C ALA A 43 -5.97 -0.17 -7.26
N ILE A 44 -4.95 0.18 -8.04
CA ILE A 44 -4.57 -0.57 -9.25
C ILE A 44 -4.19 -2.01 -8.89
N ALA A 45 -3.41 -2.21 -7.83
CA ALA A 45 -2.98 -3.54 -7.41
C ALA A 45 -4.16 -4.41 -6.97
N LEU A 46 -5.07 -3.87 -6.14
CA LEU A 46 -6.26 -4.59 -5.70
C LEU A 46 -7.19 -4.95 -6.86
N ASN A 47 -7.31 -4.08 -7.87
CA ASN A 47 -8.10 -4.35 -9.07
C ASN A 47 -7.44 -5.39 -10.00
N GLY A 48 -6.11 -5.56 -9.93
CA GLY A 48 -5.36 -6.56 -10.69
C GLY A 48 -5.34 -7.95 -10.05
N LEU A 49 -5.66 -8.05 -8.76
CA LEU A 49 -5.71 -9.32 -8.03
C LEU A 49 -7.12 -9.92 -8.08
N PRO A 50 -7.25 -11.26 -7.97
CA PRO A 50 -8.56 -11.90 -7.78
C PRO A 50 -9.31 -11.27 -6.59
N PRO A 51 -10.51 -10.69 -6.80
CA PRO A 51 -11.25 -10.04 -5.74
C PRO A 51 -11.78 -11.10 -4.78
N ARG A 52 -11.37 -11.00 -3.52
CA ARG A 52 -11.78 -11.96 -2.48
C ARG A 52 -12.18 -11.19 -1.24
N TYR A 53 -13.46 -11.22 -0.94
CA TYR A 53 -14.04 -10.48 0.17
C TYR A 53 -14.58 -11.44 1.23
N PHE A 54 -14.48 -11.02 2.48
CA PHE A 54 -14.97 -11.76 3.63
C PHE A 54 -15.69 -10.84 4.61
N ILE A 55 -16.40 -11.43 5.56
CA ILE A 55 -16.99 -10.73 6.70
C ILE A 55 -16.42 -11.40 7.97
N THR A 56 -15.65 -10.64 8.75
CA THR A 56 -15.11 -11.07 10.06
C THR A 56 -14.43 -12.46 10.08
N PRO A 57 -13.35 -12.69 9.32
CA PRO A 57 -12.62 -13.95 9.30
C PRO A 57 -11.62 -14.01 10.44
N SER A 58 -11.23 -15.23 10.80
CA SER A 58 -10.00 -15.48 11.53
C SER A 58 -8.77 -15.17 10.66
N PRO A 59 -7.60 -14.86 11.26
CA PRO A 59 -6.37 -14.62 10.50
C PRO A 59 -5.96 -15.78 9.57
N MET A 60 -6.27 -17.03 9.94
CA MET A 60 -6.00 -18.20 9.08
C MET A 60 -6.84 -18.18 7.81
N GLU A 61 -8.13 -17.86 7.92
CA GLU A 61 -9.02 -17.77 6.76
C GLU A 61 -8.60 -16.64 5.79
N ILE A 62 -8.04 -15.54 6.31
CA ILE A 62 -7.45 -14.48 5.47
C ILE A 62 -6.26 -15.03 4.68
N ASP A 63 -5.36 -15.75 5.35
CA ASP A 63 -4.12 -16.24 4.76
C ASP A 63 -4.37 -17.25 3.63
N GLU A 64 -5.35 -18.14 3.83
CA GLU A 64 -5.83 -19.11 2.84
C GLU A 64 -6.54 -18.44 1.67
N LEU A 65 -7.33 -17.39 1.95
CA LEU A 65 -8.11 -16.72 0.91
C LEU A 65 -7.23 -15.80 0.07
N ALA A 66 -6.28 -15.08 0.66
CA ALA A 66 -5.48 -14.08 -0.02
C ALA A 66 -4.56 -14.69 -1.11
N SER A 67 -4.32 -13.93 -2.17
CA SER A 67 -3.44 -14.31 -3.28
C SER A 67 -1.99 -14.48 -2.82
N SER A 68 -1.23 -15.38 -3.45
CA SER A 68 0.15 -15.67 -3.06
C SER A 68 1.03 -14.42 -3.01
N TRP A 69 2.01 -14.40 -2.09
CA TRP A 69 2.93 -13.27 -1.94
C TRP A 69 3.61 -12.87 -3.26
N LEU A 70 4.07 -13.85 -4.05
CA LEU A 70 4.68 -13.59 -5.35
C LEU A 70 3.74 -12.84 -6.30
N MET A 71 2.47 -13.25 -6.36
CA MET A 71 1.48 -12.59 -7.21
C MET A 71 1.16 -11.17 -6.72
N VAL A 72 1.03 -11.00 -5.40
CA VAL A 72 0.80 -9.69 -4.78
C VAL A 72 1.97 -8.74 -5.08
N GLU A 73 3.20 -9.15 -4.80
CA GLU A 73 4.40 -8.33 -5.03
C GLU A 73 4.55 -7.94 -6.50
N ALA A 74 4.39 -8.90 -7.43
CA ALA A 74 4.44 -8.62 -8.87
C ALA A 74 3.36 -7.61 -9.30
N THR A 75 2.15 -7.74 -8.77
CA THR A 75 1.03 -6.84 -9.11
C THR A 75 1.25 -5.43 -8.53
N VAL A 76 1.76 -5.32 -7.30
CA VAL A 76 2.11 -4.04 -6.69
C VAL A 76 3.25 -3.35 -7.43
N LEU A 77 4.26 -4.11 -7.86
CA LEU A 77 5.36 -3.57 -8.66
C LEU A 77 4.85 -2.97 -9.99
N GLN A 78 3.98 -3.70 -10.71
CA GLN A 78 3.36 -3.19 -11.94
C GLN A 78 2.51 -1.94 -11.68
N ALA A 79 1.79 -1.89 -10.56
CA ALA A 79 1.01 -0.71 -10.18
C ALA A 79 1.90 0.51 -9.90
N LEU A 80 3.01 0.32 -9.19
CA LEU A 80 4.01 1.36 -8.95
C LEU A 80 4.63 1.88 -10.26
N GLU A 81 4.98 0.99 -11.17
CA GLU A 81 5.48 1.35 -12.50
C GLU A 81 4.44 2.20 -13.26
N ARG A 82 3.19 1.77 -13.30
CA ARG A 82 2.08 2.50 -13.96
C ARG A 82 1.91 3.91 -13.38
N VAL A 83 1.88 4.03 -12.05
CA VAL A 83 1.69 5.32 -11.35
C VAL A 83 2.89 6.23 -11.54
N SER A 84 4.12 5.69 -11.55
CA SER A 84 5.33 6.50 -11.76
C SER A 84 5.40 7.11 -13.17
N GLN A 85 4.86 6.42 -14.17
CA GLN A 85 4.78 6.93 -15.55
C GLN A 85 3.69 8.00 -15.72
N TYR A 86 2.55 7.85 -15.03
CA TYR A 86 1.40 8.74 -15.16
C TYR A 86 0.83 9.13 -13.78
N PRO A 87 1.57 9.92 -12.99
CA PRO A 87 1.15 10.31 -11.65
C PRO A 87 -0.04 11.27 -11.70
N HIS A 88 -1.01 11.08 -10.81
CA HIS A 88 -2.12 12.03 -10.61
C HIS A 88 -1.84 13.11 -9.55
N HIS A 89 -0.77 12.97 -8.77
CA HIS A 89 -0.42 13.96 -7.75
C HIS A 89 0.13 15.23 -8.40
N ASP A 90 -0.04 16.36 -7.74
CA ASP A 90 0.56 17.60 -8.20
C ASP A 90 2.04 17.70 -7.80
N LYS A 91 2.73 18.74 -8.30
CA LYS A 91 4.13 18.98 -7.94
C LYS A 91 4.29 19.32 -6.45
N ALA A 92 3.30 19.94 -5.82
CA ALA A 92 3.38 20.35 -4.42
C ALA A 92 3.36 19.12 -3.49
N GLU A 93 2.49 18.15 -3.75
CA GLU A 93 2.42 16.88 -3.01
C GLU A 93 3.74 16.10 -3.07
N LYS A 94 4.40 16.10 -4.24
CA LYS A 94 5.72 15.48 -4.39
C LYS A 94 6.79 16.17 -3.54
N ILE A 95 6.82 17.50 -3.58
CA ILE A 95 7.79 18.31 -2.82
C ILE A 95 7.58 18.13 -1.30
N VAL A 96 6.32 18.11 -0.86
CA VAL A 96 5.97 17.89 0.56
C VAL A 96 6.46 16.51 1.01
N ASP A 97 6.23 15.46 0.23
CA ASP A 97 6.71 14.09 0.52
C ASP A 97 8.24 14.03 0.63
N GLU A 98 8.95 14.62 -0.33
CA GLU A 98 10.42 14.69 -0.32
C GLU A 98 10.96 15.47 0.89
N ASN A 99 10.29 16.55 1.30
CA ASN A 99 10.69 17.34 2.45
C ASN A 99 10.46 16.60 3.78
N ILE A 100 9.34 15.89 3.91
CA ILE A 100 9.04 15.07 5.09
C ILE A 100 10.09 13.96 5.24
N LYS A 101 10.46 13.29 4.14
CA LYS A 101 11.54 12.28 4.16
C LYS A 101 12.85 12.85 4.67
N LYS A 102 13.32 13.95 4.06
CA LYS A 102 14.57 14.62 4.47
C LYS A 102 14.55 15.03 5.95
N LEU A 103 13.40 15.47 6.46
CA LEU A 103 13.26 15.81 7.87
C LEU A 103 13.32 14.55 8.76
N SER A 104 12.64 13.47 8.37
CA SER A 104 12.65 12.21 9.12
C SER A 104 14.05 11.59 9.21
N GLU A 105 14.84 11.66 8.14
CA GLU A 105 16.24 11.21 8.10
C GLU A 105 17.10 12.05 9.06
N LYS A 106 16.98 13.39 8.99
CA LYS A 106 17.68 14.30 9.92
C LYS A 106 17.32 14.08 11.38
N LEU A 107 16.08 13.69 11.70
CA LEU A 107 15.67 13.39 13.07
C LEU A 107 16.29 12.08 13.55
N LYS A 108 16.29 11.02 12.72
CA LYS A 108 16.97 9.76 13.04
C LYS A 108 18.45 9.95 13.32
N GLU A 109 19.14 10.76 12.51
CA GLU A 109 20.56 11.10 12.72
C GLU A 109 20.83 11.87 14.02
N ARG A 110 19.83 12.59 14.56
CA ARG A 110 19.94 13.31 15.84
C ARG A 110 19.68 12.41 17.05
N GLU A 111 18.80 11.42 16.93
CA GLU A 111 18.50 10.45 17.99
C GLU A 111 19.62 9.41 18.18
N LEU A 112 20.48 9.24 17.16
CA LEU A 112 21.67 8.38 17.17
C LEU A 112 22.93 9.06 17.75
N LYS A 113 22.85 10.34 18.13
CA LYS A 113 23.95 11.13 18.74
C LYS A 113 23.63 11.45 20.19
#